data_AF-A0A2C8FGN7-F1
#
_entry.id   AF-A0A2C8FGN7-F1
#
_cell.length_a   1.000
_cell.length_b   1.000
_cell.length_c   1.000
_cell.angle_alpha   90.00
_cell.angle_beta   90.00
_cell.angle_gamma   90.00
#
_symmetry.space_group_name_H-M   'P 1'
#
loop_
_entity.id
_entity.type
_entity.pdbx_description
1 polymer ?
#
loop_
_entity_poly.entity_id
_entity_poly.type
_entity_poly.pdbx_seq_one_letter_code
_entity_poly.pdbx_strand_id
1 'polypeptide(L)'
;MVKKKKETMPDMFGDDIDPIESALGRKEELEEKKSKKTVSKGISEKHSSSYSTRRKEEKIKVGYYISELRQERLEAAWLRARLDGLPVKSKSAMVEIALDIMFADLEKGEDSEIRKRFA
;
A
#
# COMPACT_ATOMS: atom_id res chain seq x y z
N MET A 1 33.19 12.85 62.47
CA MET A 1 31.89 12.32 61.99
C MET A 1 32.00 11.94 60.53
N VAL A 2 32.09 10.65 60.22
CA VAL A 2 32.22 10.15 58.83
C VAL A 2 30.81 9.91 58.28
N LYS A 3 30.41 10.63 57.23
CA LYS A 3 29.13 10.38 56.53
C LYS A 3 29.35 9.25 55.51
N LYS A 4 28.74 8.08 55.75
CA LYS A 4 28.67 6.99 54.76
C LYS A 4 27.78 7.42 53.59
N LYS A 5 28.28 7.37 52.36
CA LYS A 5 27.46 7.42 51.13
C LYS A 5 26.69 6.10 51.02
N LYS A 6 25.38 6.16 50.84
CA LYS A 6 24.58 5.02 50.38
C LYS A 6 24.77 4.91 48.87
N GLU A 7 25.21 3.76 48.40
CA GLU A 7 25.24 3.45 46.96
C GLU A 7 23.81 3.17 46.52
N THR A 8 23.29 4.02 45.63
CA THR A 8 22.04 3.76 44.92
C THR A 8 22.33 2.71 43.87
N MET A 9 21.72 1.53 43.99
CA MET A 9 21.79 0.54 42.91
C MET A 9 21.07 1.10 41.67
N PRO A 10 21.59 0.85 40.45
CA PRO A 10 20.89 1.20 39.23
C PRO A 10 19.60 0.38 39.14
N ASP A 11 18.49 1.06 38.87
CA ASP A 11 17.20 0.43 38.68
C ASP A 11 17.19 -0.26 37.31
N MET A 12 17.44 -1.57 37.31
CA MET A 12 17.55 -2.39 36.10
C MET A 12 16.18 -2.73 35.48
N PHE A 13 15.09 -2.36 36.14
CA PHE A 13 13.71 -2.72 35.77
C PHE A 13 12.80 -1.48 35.67
N GLY A 14 13.35 -0.33 35.29
CA GLY A 14 12.53 0.83 34.92
C GLY A 14 11.62 0.48 33.74
N ASP A 15 10.34 0.82 33.84
CA ASP A 15 9.24 0.55 32.88
C ASP A 15 9.44 1.19 31.48
N ASP A 16 10.63 1.72 31.18
CA ASP A 16 10.97 2.37 29.91
C ASP A 16 11.70 1.43 28.91
N ILE A 17 11.83 0.14 29.22
CA ILE A 17 12.46 -0.84 28.32
C ILE A 17 11.36 -1.50 27.48
N ASP A 18 11.03 -0.90 26.33
CA ASP A 18 10.18 -1.56 25.33
C ASP A 18 10.91 -2.82 24.79
N PRO A 19 10.36 -4.03 24.99
CA PRO A 19 11.02 -5.27 24.56
C PRO A 19 11.27 -5.30 23.05
N ILE A 20 10.51 -4.55 22.26
CA ILE A 20 10.70 -4.41 20.83
C ILE A 20 11.92 -3.52 20.52
N GLU A 21 12.11 -2.42 21.24
CA GLU A 21 13.27 -1.52 21.05
C GLU A 21 14.60 -2.16 21.47
N SER A 22 14.61 -2.93 22.56
CA SER A 22 15.82 -3.67 22.98
C SER A 22 16.24 -4.73 21.98
N ALA A 23 15.29 -5.39 21.30
CA ALA A 23 15.59 -6.43 20.33
C ALA A 23 16.09 -5.89 18.98
N LEU A 24 15.65 -4.68 18.62
CA LEU A 24 15.95 -4.07 17.31
C LEU A 24 17.13 -3.08 17.34
N GLY A 25 17.55 -2.64 18.53
CA GLY A 25 18.54 -1.57 18.69
C GLY A 25 17.94 -0.22 18.27
N ARG A 26 18.17 0.83 19.08
CA ARG A 26 17.67 2.17 18.78
C ARG A 26 18.15 2.62 17.40
N LYS A 27 17.22 2.79 16.46
CA LYS A 27 17.44 3.58 15.24
C LYS A 27 17.20 5.03 15.60
N GLU A 28 18.27 5.82 15.70
CA GLU A 28 18.18 7.27 15.73
C GLU A 28 17.60 7.76 14.40
N GLU A 29 16.32 8.17 14.40
CA GLU A 29 15.72 8.91 13.32
C GLU A 29 15.86 10.43 13.57
N LEU A 30 16.68 11.03 12.71
CA LEU A 30 16.43 12.26 11.96
C LEU A 30 16.44 13.65 12.65
N GLU A 31 17.03 14.55 11.84
CA GLU A 31 16.88 16.00 11.81
C GLU A 31 17.81 16.84 12.71
N GLU A 32 18.83 17.43 12.08
CA GLU A 32 19.02 18.88 12.09
C GLU A 32 20.21 19.28 11.20
N LYS A 33 19.91 20.03 10.12
CA LYS A 33 20.70 21.21 9.67
C LYS A 33 20.03 21.84 8.45
N LYS A 34 19.06 22.72 8.71
CA LYS A 34 18.64 23.77 7.77
C LYS A 34 19.81 24.74 7.55
N SER A 35 20.64 24.47 6.56
CA SER A 35 21.69 25.38 6.10
C SER A 35 21.11 26.46 5.17
N LYS A 36 21.13 27.71 5.64
CA LYS A 36 21.58 28.93 4.95
C LYS A 36 21.35 29.07 3.42
N LYS A 37 20.54 30.10 3.11
CA LYS A 37 20.87 31.28 2.27
C LYS A 37 20.91 31.16 0.73
N THR A 38 20.48 32.28 0.15
CA THR A 38 20.80 32.88 -1.17
C THR A 38 20.18 32.32 -2.45
N VAL A 39 19.34 33.17 -3.03
CA VAL A 39 19.20 33.46 -4.47
C VAL A 39 20.51 33.18 -5.23
N SER A 40 20.46 32.26 -6.19
CA SER A 40 21.29 32.37 -7.39
C SER A 40 20.54 31.81 -8.59
N LYS A 41 20.49 32.68 -9.59
CA LYS A 41 19.95 32.51 -10.93
C LYS A 41 20.95 31.62 -11.69
N GLY A 42 20.52 30.46 -12.13
CA GLY A 42 21.36 29.51 -12.85
C GLY A 42 20.51 28.60 -13.71
N ILE A 43 20.45 28.91 -15.00
CA ILE A 43 19.91 28.05 -16.05
C ILE A 43 20.73 26.76 -16.03
N SER A 44 20.09 25.62 -15.81
CA SER A 44 20.65 24.32 -16.21
C SER A 44 19.63 23.59 -17.04
N GLU A 45 20.08 23.24 -18.23
CA GLU A 45 19.34 22.56 -19.27
C GLU A 45 19.01 21.12 -18.87
N LYS A 46 17.81 20.71 -19.27
CA LYS A 46 17.51 19.39 -19.87
C LYS A 46 18.21 18.19 -19.24
N HIS A 47 17.68 17.74 -18.12
CA HIS A 47 17.40 16.32 -17.97
C HIS A 47 15.88 16.15 -18.03
N SER A 48 15.38 15.91 -19.23
CA SER A 48 14.08 15.29 -19.47
C SER A 48 14.13 13.86 -18.91
N SER A 49 14.19 13.74 -17.59
CA SER A 49 13.67 12.56 -16.91
C SER A 49 12.18 12.63 -17.14
N SER A 50 11.72 12.01 -18.22
CA SER A 50 10.31 11.71 -18.43
C SER A 50 9.89 10.81 -17.29
N TYR A 51 9.54 11.42 -16.15
CA TYR A 51 8.67 10.82 -15.18
C TYR A 51 7.37 10.60 -15.93
N SER A 52 7.27 9.43 -16.54
CA SER A 52 6.01 8.82 -16.91
C SER A 52 5.14 8.93 -15.66
N THR A 53 4.34 9.99 -15.63
CA THR A 53 3.23 10.07 -14.72
C THR A 53 2.34 8.92 -15.15
N ARG A 54 2.53 7.75 -14.50
CA ARG A 54 1.55 6.68 -14.54
C ARG A 54 0.25 7.39 -14.23
N ARG A 55 -0.61 7.55 -15.25
CA ARG A 55 -1.90 8.21 -15.07
C ARG A 55 -2.57 7.41 -13.96
N LYS A 56 -2.66 8.02 -12.80
CA LYS A 56 -3.31 7.40 -11.65
C LYS A 56 -4.78 7.49 -12.02
N GLU A 57 -5.32 6.38 -12.53
CA GLU A 57 -6.73 6.33 -12.90
C GLU A 57 -7.54 6.73 -11.67
N GLU A 58 -8.30 7.82 -11.82
CA GLU A 58 -9.12 8.35 -10.73
C GLU A 58 -10.25 7.35 -10.49
N LYS A 59 -10.23 6.71 -9.31
CA LYS A 59 -11.26 5.74 -8.96
C LYS A 59 -12.54 6.45 -8.58
N ILE A 60 -13.59 6.24 -9.37
CA ILE A 60 -14.94 6.72 -9.08
C ILE A 60 -15.73 5.59 -8.40
N LYS A 61 -16.39 5.91 -7.29
CA LYS A 61 -17.28 4.95 -6.62
C LYS A 61 -18.59 4.87 -7.39
N VAL A 62 -18.92 3.68 -7.88
CA VAL A 62 -20.19 3.39 -8.55
C VAL A 62 -20.95 2.32 -7.76
N GLY A 63 -22.27 2.51 -7.61
CA GLY A 63 -23.16 1.55 -6.98
C GLY A 63 -23.95 0.76 -8.02
N TYR A 64 -23.84 -0.57 -7.98
CA TYR A 64 -24.61 -1.48 -8.81
C TYR A 64 -25.35 -2.48 -7.93
N TYR A 65 -26.55 -2.87 -8.34
CA TYR A 65 -27.25 -4.01 -7.73
C TYR A 65 -26.70 -5.31 -8.33
N ILE A 66 -26.29 -6.22 -7.46
CA ILE A 66 -25.86 -7.57 -7.81
C ILE A 66 -26.71 -8.57 -7.04
N SER A 67 -26.95 -9.75 -7.62
CA SER A 67 -27.65 -10.80 -6.89
C SER A 67 -26.78 -11.35 -5.76
N GLU A 68 -27.42 -11.79 -4.68
CA GLU A 68 -26.76 -12.37 -3.50
C GLU A 68 -25.83 -13.52 -3.88
N LEU A 69 -26.30 -14.45 -4.73
CA LEU A 69 -25.47 -15.56 -5.23
C LEU A 69 -24.18 -15.10 -5.92
N ARG A 70 -24.21 -13.98 -6.66
CA ARG A 70 -23.02 -13.44 -7.33
C ARG A 70 -22.09 -12.77 -6.32
N GLN A 71 -22.65 -12.10 -5.31
CA GLN A 71 -21.88 -11.53 -4.21
C GLN A 71 -21.14 -12.62 -3.43
N GLU A 72 -21.82 -13.69 -3.03
CA GLU A 72 -21.19 -14.81 -2.31
C GLU A 72 -20.06 -15.46 -3.12
N ARG A 73 -20.27 -15.67 -4.43
CA ARG A 73 -19.24 -16.21 -5.32
C ARG A 73 -18.03 -15.29 -5.42
N LEU A 74 -18.26 -13.97 -5.50
CA LEU A 74 -17.18 -12.98 -5.50
C LEU A 74 -16.39 -13.03 -4.19
N GLU A 75 -17.08 -13.14 -3.05
CA GLU A 75 -16.43 -13.21 -1.75
C GLU A 75 -15.60 -14.48 -1.59
N ALA A 76 -16.16 -15.63 -1.94
CA ALA A 76 -15.45 -16.91 -1.92
C ALA A 76 -14.21 -16.88 -2.84
N ALA A 77 -14.35 -16.33 -4.06
CA ALA A 77 -13.26 -16.20 -5.00
C ALA A 77 -12.16 -15.26 -4.49
N TRP A 78 -12.54 -14.14 -3.88
CA TRP A 78 -11.58 -13.19 -3.30
C TRP A 78 -10.81 -13.77 -2.11
N LEU A 79 -11.50 -14.49 -1.22
CA LEU A 79 -10.86 -15.19 -0.10
C LEU A 79 -9.88 -16.25 -0.61
N ARG A 80 -10.29 -17.04 -1.60
CA ARG A 80 -9.42 -18.04 -2.23
C ARG A 80 -8.18 -17.39 -2.86
N ALA A 81 -8.36 -16.32 -3.62
CA ALA A 81 -7.24 -15.59 -4.21
C ALA A 81 -6.26 -15.07 -3.14
N ARG A 82 -6.75 -14.65 -1.97
CA ARG A 82 -5.89 -14.27 -0.85
C ARG A 82 -5.13 -15.45 -0.25
N LEU A 83 -5.75 -16.61 -0.12
CA LEU A 83 -5.11 -17.83 0.37
C LEU A 83 -4.03 -18.33 -0.59
N ASP A 84 -4.28 -18.22 -1.89
CA ASP A 84 -3.35 -18.58 -2.97
C ASP A 84 -2.20 -17.57 -3.13
N GLY A 85 -2.18 -16.48 -2.34
CA GLY A 85 -1.13 -15.48 -2.35
C GLY A 85 -1.18 -14.51 -3.54
N LEU A 86 -2.29 -14.45 -4.28
CA LEU A 86 -2.44 -13.45 -5.34
C LEU A 86 -2.44 -12.03 -4.73
N PRO A 87 -1.79 -11.05 -5.38
CA PRO A 87 -1.65 -9.68 -4.88
C PRO A 87 -2.93 -8.84 -5.05
N VAL A 88 -4.10 -9.44 -4.80
CA VAL A 88 -5.40 -8.76 -4.87
C VAL A 88 -5.65 -8.02 -3.57
N LYS A 89 -5.40 -6.70 -3.59
CA LYS A 89 -5.47 -5.84 -2.39
C LYS A 89 -6.89 -5.71 -1.83
N SER A 90 -7.90 -5.64 -2.70
CA SER A 90 -9.30 -5.40 -2.32
C SER A 90 -10.29 -6.18 -3.19
N LYS A 91 -11.52 -6.36 -2.69
CA LYS A 91 -12.64 -6.93 -3.47
C LYS A 91 -12.90 -6.12 -4.74
N SER A 92 -12.83 -4.78 -4.66
CA SER A 92 -12.99 -3.90 -5.82
C SER A 92 -11.93 -4.13 -6.90
N ALA A 93 -10.67 -4.38 -6.53
CA ALA A 93 -9.62 -4.72 -7.48
C ALA A 93 -9.91 -6.04 -8.21
N MET A 94 -10.52 -7.01 -7.53
CA MET A 94 -10.94 -8.26 -8.17
C MET A 94 -12.06 -8.05 -9.18
N VAL A 95 -13.00 -7.15 -8.87
CA VAL A 95 -14.08 -6.78 -9.80
C VAL A 95 -13.53 -6.04 -11.01
N GLU A 96 -12.58 -5.10 -10.82
CA GLU A 96 -11.90 -4.41 -11.92
C GLU A 96 -11.24 -5.43 -12.87
N ILE A 97 -10.46 -6.37 -12.35
CA ILE A 97 -9.83 -7.44 -13.16
C ILE A 97 -10.88 -8.27 -13.90
N ALA A 98 -11.98 -8.63 -13.24
CA ALA A 98 -13.05 -9.41 -13.86
C ALA A 98 -13.73 -8.62 -15.00
N LEU A 99 -13.92 -7.32 -14.83
CA LEU A 99 -14.46 -6.43 -15.86
C LEU A 99 -13.47 -6.28 -17.03
N ASP A 100 -12.18 -6.14 -16.77
CA ASP A 100 -11.16 -6.07 -17.81
C ASP A 100 -11.15 -7.33 -18.69
N ILE A 101 -11.25 -8.51 -18.06
CA ILE A 101 -11.36 -9.78 -18.78
C ILE A 101 -12.66 -9.83 -19.60
N MET A 102 -13.76 -9.33 -19.04
CA MET A 102 -15.04 -9.28 -19.72
C MET A 102 -14.99 -8.37 -20.95
N PHE A 103 -14.40 -7.17 -20.82
CA PHE A 103 -14.23 -6.23 -21.92
C PHE A 103 -13.30 -6.80 -23.00
N ALA A 104 -12.17 -7.39 -22.59
CA ALA A 104 -11.26 -8.06 -23.52
C ALA A 104 -11.94 -9.21 -24.28
N ASP A 105 -12.87 -9.94 -23.66
CA ASP A 105 -13.64 -10.97 -24.38
C ASP A 105 -14.68 -10.37 -25.32
N LEU A 106 -15.36 -9.29 -24.92
CA LEU A 106 -16.32 -8.59 -25.77
C LEU A 106 -15.68 -7.94 -27.01
N GLU A 107 -14.42 -7.51 -26.89
CA GLU A 107 -13.61 -6.99 -28.00
C GLU A 107 -13.31 -8.05 -29.06
N LYS A 108 -13.34 -9.34 -28.73
CA LYS A 108 -13.18 -10.44 -29.71
C LYS A 108 -14.33 -10.53 -30.71
N GLY A 109 -15.41 -9.77 -30.52
CA GLY A 109 -16.53 -9.71 -31.47
C GLY A 109 -17.28 -11.04 -31.56
N GLU A 110 -17.35 -11.62 -32.76
CA GLU A 110 -18.11 -12.85 -33.06
C GLU A 110 -17.56 -14.09 -32.32
N ASP A 111 -16.28 -14.07 -31.95
CA ASP A 111 -15.65 -15.16 -31.21
C ASP A 111 -15.85 -15.08 -29.69
N SER A 112 -16.47 -14.01 -29.19
CA SER A 112 -16.71 -13.84 -27.75
C SER A 112 -17.58 -14.97 -27.19
N GLU A 113 -17.08 -15.63 -26.14
CA GLU A 113 -17.85 -16.62 -25.38
C GLU A 113 -19.04 -15.99 -24.69
N ILE A 114 -18.88 -14.73 -24.26
CA ILE A 114 -19.95 -13.96 -23.63
C ILE A 114 -21.08 -13.74 -24.63
N ARG A 115 -20.78 -13.26 -25.85
CA ARG A 115 -21.82 -13.05 -26.87
C ARG A 115 -22.57 -14.32 -27.20
N LYS A 116 -21.88 -15.46 -27.33
CA LYS A 116 -22.51 -16.77 -27.60
C LYS A 116 -23.45 -17.26 -26.49
N ARG A 117 -23.33 -16.75 -25.26
CA ARG A 117 -24.24 -17.08 -24.15
C ARG A 117 -25.48 -16.18 -24.07
N PHE A 118 -25.42 -15.00 -24.68
CA PHE A 118 -26.50 -14.01 -24.65
C PHE A 118 -27.20 -13.82 -26.01
N ALA A 119 -26.63 -14.35 -27.09
CA ALA A 119 -27.25 -14.47 -28.42
C ALA A 119 -28.05 -15.78 -28.52
#